data_AF-A0A845YU84-F1
#
_entry.id   AF-A0A845YU84-F1
#
_cell.length_a   1.000
_cell.length_b   1.000
_cell.length_c   1.000
_cell.angle_alpha   90.00
_cell.angle_beta   90.00
_cell.angle_gamma   90.00
#
_symmetry.space_group_name_H-M   'P 1'
#
loop_
_entity.id
_entity.type
_entity.pdbx_description
1 polymer ?
#
loop_
_entity_poly.entity_id
_entity_poly.type
_entity_poly.pdbx_seq_one_letter_code
_entity_poly.pdbx_strand_id
1 'polypeptide(L)'
;MVLESGNQEANQTETFVEKVKKKSSDSHREKQLFQNIAQTIIEQIYDIVPDVAKEFGSDFRVIYKTARPRKVIAEINWNNLTFSQQIVGISYKYSNQSFFPEFEGYITGNEVVVISSPERPGAKPKFHIGIQPEIPKNKYKEVELLRVSLSGEPDFTRFAERLRKFYAEGVERIIPN
;
A
#
# COMPACT_ATOMS: atom_id res chain seq x y z
N MET A 1 -13.86 10.19 42.84
CA MET A 1 -13.97 10.75 41.49
C MET A 1 -12.80 10.16 40.70
N VAL A 2 -13.05 9.14 39.89
CA VAL A 2 -12.01 8.40 39.15
C VAL A 2 -12.49 8.25 37.72
N LEU A 3 -11.57 8.45 36.77
CA LEU A 3 -11.61 8.13 35.34
C LEU A 3 -12.15 9.21 34.38
N GLU A 4 -11.35 10.28 34.19
CA GLU A 4 -11.20 10.90 32.86
C GLU A 4 -9.89 10.39 32.25
N SER A 5 -9.95 9.22 31.62
CA SER A 5 -8.85 8.65 30.84
C SER A 5 -9.45 7.97 29.62
N GLY A 6 -10.03 8.76 28.73
CA GLY A 6 -10.78 8.24 27.59
C GLY A 6 -10.68 9.03 26.30
N ASN A 7 -9.83 10.06 26.20
CA ASN A 7 -9.91 11.01 25.08
C ASN A 7 -8.59 11.39 24.40
N GLN A 8 -7.52 10.59 24.54
CA GLN A 8 -6.24 10.88 23.87
C GLN A 8 -5.89 9.97 22.68
N GLU A 9 -6.61 8.87 22.45
CA GLU A 9 -6.30 7.97 21.32
C GLU A 9 -7.18 8.17 20.07
N ALA A 10 -8.30 8.90 20.17
CA ALA A 10 -9.22 9.10 19.04
C ALA A 10 -8.81 10.24 18.07
N ASN A 11 -7.86 11.09 18.45
CA ASN A 11 -7.50 12.32 17.73
C ASN A 11 -6.26 12.23 16.82
N GLN A 12 -5.58 11.08 16.75
CA GLN A 12 -4.37 10.96 15.90
C GLN A 12 -4.69 10.43 14.50
N THR A 13 -5.82 9.75 14.33
CA THR A 13 -6.23 9.12 13.07
C THR A 13 -7.20 9.98 12.25
N GLU A 14 -7.67 11.10 12.81
CA GLU A 14 -8.12 12.25 12.02
C GLU A 14 -6.88 13.01 11.50
N THR A 15 -6.36 12.89 10.27
CA THR A 15 -6.49 11.95 9.16
C THR A 15 -5.28 12.37 8.32
N PHE A 16 -4.16 11.62 8.35
CA PHE A 16 -2.97 11.95 7.55
C PHE A 16 -3.37 12.23 6.09
N VAL A 17 -4.26 11.38 5.57
CA VAL A 17 -4.92 11.51 4.26
C VAL A 17 -5.71 12.82 4.07
N GLU A 18 -6.41 13.35 5.09
CA GLU A 18 -7.14 14.63 4.97
C GLU A 18 -6.23 15.86 5.05
N LYS A 19 -5.13 15.78 5.80
CA LYS A 19 -4.09 16.83 5.79
C LYS A 19 -3.34 16.89 4.45
N VAL A 20 -3.21 15.75 3.80
CA VAL A 20 -2.50 15.52 2.53
C VAL A 20 -3.31 16.02 1.31
N LYS A 21 -4.64 15.88 1.33
CA LYS A 21 -5.55 16.21 0.19
C LYS A 21 -5.73 17.70 -0.15
N LYS A 22 -5.09 18.64 0.56
CA LYS A 22 -5.24 20.08 0.30
C LYS A 22 -4.21 20.61 -0.70
N LYS A 23 -4.48 20.45 -2.00
CA LYS A 23 -4.28 21.45 -3.09
C LYS A 23 -4.39 20.79 -4.47
N SER A 24 -5.18 21.39 -5.35
CA SER A 24 -5.32 21.00 -6.75
C SER A 24 -4.02 21.31 -7.51
N SER A 25 -3.39 20.29 -8.07
CA SER A 25 -2.39 20.43 -9.12
C SER A 25 -3.09 20.80 -10.43
N ASP A 26 -3.01 22.07 -10.82
CA ASP A 26 -3.62 22.57 -12.05
C ASP A 26 -2.64 22.58 -13.24
N SER A 27 -1.34 22.32 -13.03
CA SER A 27 -0.38 22.30 -14.13
C SER A 27 -0.33 20.94 -14.86
N HIS A 28 -0.30 20.98 -16.19
CA HIS A 28 -0.14 19.78 -17.02
C HIS A 28 1.14 19.01 -16.70
N ARG A 29 2.21 19.73 -16.34
CA ARG A 29 3.53 19.18 -16.00
C ARG A 29 3.50 18.35 -14.72
N GLU A 30 2.87 18.85 -13.66
CA GLU A 30 2.73 18.10 -12.40
C GLU A 30 1.89 16.83 -12.59
N LYS A 31 0.83 16.89 -13.41
CA LYS A 31 0.04 15.69 -13.73
C LYS A 31 0.86 14.63 -14.47
N GLN A 32 1.67 15.02 -15.44
CA GLN A 32 2.59 14.09 -16.13
C GLN A 32 3.62 13.51 -15.16
N LEU A 33 4.22 14.35 -14.30
CA LEU A 33 5.21 13.90 -13.33
C LEU A 33 4.59 12.93 -12.32
N PHE A 34 3.39 13.24 -11.83
CA PHE A 34 2.65 12.34 -10.94
C PHE A 34 2.32 11.00 -11.61
N GLN A 35 1.92 11.02 -12.90
CA GLN A 35 1.69 9.80 -13.65
C GLN A 35 2.96 8.96 -13.78
N ASN A 36 4.10 9.59 -14.08
CA ASN A 36 5.38 8.90 -14.16
C ASN A 36 5.79 8.31 -12.81
N ILE A 37 5.65 9.08 -11.73
CA ILE A 37 5.95 8.61 -10.37
C ILE A 37 5.07 7.42 -10.01
N ALA A 38 3.76 7.51 -10.22
CA ALA A 38 2.81 6.43 -9.95
C ALA A 38 3.16 5.16 -10.74
N GLN A 39 3.53 5.33 -12.02
CA GLN A 39 3.96 4.23 -12.88
C GLN A 39 5.23 3.57 -12.34
N THR A 40 6.26 4.34 -12.00
CA THR A 40 7.53 3.83 -11.43
C THR A 40 7.32 3.10 -10.11
N ILE A 41 6.46 3.61 -9.23
CA ILE A 41 6.12 2.95 -7.96
C ILE A 41 5.56 1.57 -8.21
N ILE A 42 4.61 1.47 -9.14
CA ILE A 42 3.95 0.22 -9.44
C ILE A 42 4.92 -0.77 -10.08
N GLU A 43 5.75 -0.33 -11.02
CA GLU A 43 6.80 -1.17 -11.62
C GLU A 43 7.74 -1.74 -10.55
N GLN A 44 8.22 -0.91 -9.63
CA GLN A 44 9.06 -1.36 -8.52
C GLN A 44 8.35 -2.37 -7.61
N ILE A 45 7.04 -2.24 -7.37
CA ILE A 45 6.27 -3.25 -6.63
C ILE A 45 6.28 -4.60 -7.37
N TYR A 46 6.06 -4.59 -8.69
CA TYR A 46 6.08 -5.81 -9.49
C TYR A 46 7.45 -6.47 -9.59
N ASP A 47 8.53 -5.69 -9.49
CA ASP A 47 9.90 -6.21 -9.55
C ASP A 47 10.38 -6.73 -8.19
N ILE A 48 10.09 -6.00 -7.11
CA ILE A 48 10.61 -6.32 -5.77
C ILE A 48 9.88 -7.48 -5.11
N VAL A 49 8.54 -7.51 -5.20
CA VAL A 49 7.74 -8.49 -4.44
C VAL A 49 8.05 -9.95 -4.82
N PRO A 50 8.27 -10.29 -6.11
CA PRO A 50 8.73 -11.63 -6.46
C PRO A 50 10.07 -12.02 -5.86
N ASP A 51 11.00 -11.08 -5.70
CA ASP A 51 12.30 -11.36 -5.10
C ASP A 51 12.16 -11.57 -3.59
N VAL A 52 11.34 -10.76 -2.91
CA VAL A 52 11.00 -11.00 -1.50
C VAL A 52 10.39 -12.39 -1.33
N ALA A 53 9.43 -12.78 -2.17
CA ALA A 53 8.82 -14.12 -2.08
C ALA A 53 9.86 -15.25 -2.24
N LYS A 54 10.85 -15.09 -3.13
CA LYS A 54 11.94 -16.07 -3.30
C LYS A 54 12.83 -16.16 -2.07
N GLU A 55 13.11 -15.04 -1.41
CA GLU A 55 13.93 -14.98 -0.19
C GLU A 55 13.31 -15.78 0.97
N PHE A 56 11.98 -15.84 1.04
CA PHE A 56 11.25 -16.67 2.01
C PHE A 56 11.20 -18.17 1.66
N GLY A 57 11.52 -18.55 0.42
CA GLY A 57 11.62 -19.94 -0.02
C GLY A 57 10.41 -20.47 -0.83
N SER A 58 10.49 -21.74 -1.24
CA SER A 58 9.59 -22.35 -2.23
C SER A 58 8.13 -22.51 -1.79
N ASP A 59 7.86 -22.36 -0.50
CA ASP A 59 6.52 -22.46 0.06
C ASP A 59 5.73 -21.15 -0.05
N PHE A 60 6.39 -20.07 -0.45
CA PHE A 60 5.78 -18.76 -0.68
C PHE A 60 5.55 -18.54 -2.17
N ARG A 61 4.38 -17.98 -2.51
CA ARG A 61 4.00 -17.71 -3.90
C ARG A 61 3.52 -16.29 -4.06
N VAL A 62 3.93 -15.68 -5.16
CA VAL A 62 3.39 -14.39 -5.59
C VAL A 62 1.97 -14.61 -6.10
N ILE A 63 1.04 -13.84 -5.57
CA ILE A 63 -0.34 -13.79 -6.04
C ILE A 63 -0.62 -12.39 -6.59
N TYR A 64 -1.51 -12.34 -7.58
CA TYR A 64 -1.90 -11.10 -8.25
C TYR A 64 -3.43 -10.98 -8.19
N LYS A 65 -3.96 -9.78 -7.96
CA LYS A 65 -5.41 -9.54 -7.92
C LYS A 65 -6.06 -9.73 -9.29
N THR A 66 -5.32 -9.42 -10.35
CA THR A 66 -5.68 -9.63 -11.74
C THR A 66 -4.62 -10.50 -12.42
N ALA A 67 -4.96 -11.17 -13.53
CA ALA A 67 -3.96 -11.89 -14.32
C ALA A 67 -2.80 -10.94 -14.64
N ARG A 68 -1.55 -11.37 -14.42
CA ARG A 68 -0.35 -10.52 -14.53
C ARG A 68 -0.42 -9.72 -15.84
N PRO A 69 -0.63 -8.39 -15.78
CA PRO A 69 -0.91 -7.63 -16.98
C PRO A 69 0.36 -7.54 -17.83
N ARG A 70 0.22 -7.59 -19.16
CA ARG A 70 1.34 -7.41 -20.10
C ARG A 70 2.01 -6.04 -19.97
N LYS A 71 1.24 -5.05 -19.50
CA LYS A 71 1.70 -3.71 -19.17
C LYS A 71 0.94 -3.28 -17.93
N VAL A 72 1.67 -2.97 -16.86
CA VAL A 72 1.06 -2.39 -15.68
C VAL A 72 0.84 -0.91 -15.93
N ILE A 73 -0.35 -0.39 -15.65
CA ILE A 73 -0.66 1.04 -15.81
C ILE A 73 -1.22 1.53 -14.47
N ALA A 74 -0.68 2.64 -13.99
CA ALA A 74 -1.21 3.33 -12.81
C ALA A 74 -2.64 3.82 -13.06
N GLU A 75 -3.60 3.35 -12.26
CA GLU A 75 -4.97 3.86 -12.28
C GLU A 75 -5.06 5.11 -11.40
N ILE A 76 -5.10 6.27 -12.05
CA ILE A 76 -5.11 7.58 -11.38
C ILE A 76 -6.53 8.16 -11.39
N ASN A 77 -7.04 8.47 -10.20
CA ASN A 77 -8.21 9.32 -10.02
C ASN A 77 -7.77 10.78 -10.07
N TRP A 78 -7.95 11.40 -11.25
CA TRP A 78 -7.58 12.79 -11.50
C TRP A 78 -8.40 13.82 -10.71
N ASN A 79 -9.60 13.47 -10.25
CA ASN A 79 -10.43 14.38 -9.43
C ASN A 79 -9.83 14.55 -8.04
N ASN A 80 -9.17 13.50 -7.53
CA ASN A 80 -8.60 13.47 -6.18
C ASN A 80 -7.07 13.51 -6.18
N LEU A 81 -6.43 13.44 -7.36
CA LEU A 81 -4.97 13.32 -7.53
C LEU A 81 -4.40 12.15 -6.71
N THR A 82 -5.11 11.02 -6.77
CA THR A 82 -4.76 9.80 -6.06
C THR A 82 -4.64 8.63 -7.02
N PHE A 83 -3.72 7.71 -6.75
CA PHE A 83 -3.82 6.36 -7.28
C PHE A 83 -4.05 5.39 -6.13
N SER A 84 -4.86 4.36 -6.33
CA SER A 84 -4.95 3.22 -5.42
C SER A 84 -4.84 1.95 -6.23
N GLN A 85 -3.97 1.04 -5.79
CA GLN A 85 -3.84 -0.24 -6.46
C GLN A 85 -3.49 -1.35 -5.45
N GLN A 86 -4.31 -2.40 -5.48
CA GLN A 86 -4.04 -3.68 -4.80
C GLN A 86 -3.57 -4.66 -5.88
N ILE A 87 -2.28 -4.93 -5.95
CA ILE A 87 -1.69 -5.48 -7.18
C ILE A 87 -0.94 -6.78 -6.97
N VAL A 88 -0.04 -6.83 -5.99
CA VAL A 88 0.82 -7.99 -5.74
C VAL A 88 0.80 -8.33 -4.27
N GLY A 89 0.68 -9.62 -3.96
CA GLY A 89 0.82 -10.13 -2.61
C GLY A 89 1.58 -11.44 -2.57
N ILE A 90 1.76 -11.94 -1.36
CA ILE A 90 2.48 -13.19 -1.10
C ILE A 90 1.56 -14.10 -0.29
N SER A 91 1.37 -15.33 -0.77
CA SER A 91 0.66 -16.38 -0.06
C SER A 91 1.64 -17.43 0.45
N TYR A 92 1.27 -18.08 1.54
CA TYR A 92 2.02 -19.20 2.12
C TYR A 92 1.26 -20.50 1.90
N LYS A 93 1.91 -21.52 1.32
CA LYS A 93 1.26 -22.76 0.88
C LYS A 93 0.52 -23.52 1.99
N TYR A 94 0.98 -23.40 3.24
CA TYR A 94 0.41 -24.10 4.39
C TYR A 94 -0.58 -23.24 5.18
N SER A 95 -0.95 -22.07 4.67
CA SER A 95 -1.91 -21.16 5.27
C SER A 95 -2.98 -20.74 4.26
N ASN A 96 -4.20 -20.52 4.75
CA ASN A 96 -5.26 -19.90 3.96
C ASN A 96 -5.18 -18.37 3.97
N GLN A 97 -4.10 -17.82 4.53
CA GLN A 97 -3.86 -16.38 4.62
C GLN A 97 -2.89 -15.94 3.51
N SER A 98 -3.00 -14.68 3.14
CA SER A 98 -2.08 -14.04 2.21
C SER A 98 -1.82 -12.63 2.68
N PHE A 99 -0.62 -12.14 2.47
CA PHE A 99 -0.30 -10.75 2.68
C PHE A 99 -0.50 -10.01 1.36
N PHE A 100 -1.58 -9.24 1.28
CA PHE A 100 -1.98 -8.50 0.07
C PHE A 100 -2.24 -7.03 0.39
N PRO A 101 -1.18 -6.21 0.50
CA PRO A 101 -1.34 -4.82 0.89
C PRO A 101 -2.00 -3.97 -0.20
N GLU A 102 -2.66 -2.90 0.22
CA GLU A 102 -3.14 -1.84 -0.66
C GLU A 102 -2.11 -0.70 -0.68
N PHE A 103 -1.85 -0.16 -1.87
CA PHE A 103 -0.99 1.01 -2.06
C PHE A 103 -1.84 2.19 -2.49
N GLU A 104 -1.73 3.29 -1.76
CA GLU A 104 -2.39 4.54 -2.07
C GLU A 104 -1.33 5.63 -2.22
N GLY A 105 -1.34 6.34 -3.34
CA GLY A 105 -0.45 7.49 -3.58
C GLY A 105 -1.22 8.79 -3.72
N TYR A 106 -0.64 9.88 -3.21
CA TYR A 106 -1.28 11.18 -3.08
C TYR A 106 -0.34 12.31 -3.52
N ILE A 107 -0.86 13.33 -4.20
CA ILE A 107 -0.19 14.63 -4.31
C ILE A 107 -0.47 15.47 -3.06
N THR A 108 0.59 16.00 -2.46
CA THR A 108 0.62 16.82 -1.24
C THR A 108 1.31 18.15 -1.50
N GLY A 109 0.65 19.03 -2.25
CA GLY A 109 1.29 20.26 -2.73
C GLY A 109 2.41 19.94 -3.71
N ASN A 110 3.67 20.05 -3.28
CA ASN A 110 4.86 19.80 -4.11
C ASN A 110 5.53 18.43 -3.84
N GLU A 111 4.81 17.50 -3.21
CA GLU A 111 5.32 16.16 -2.92
C GLU A 111 4.32 15.08 -3.33
N VAL A 112 4.81 13.92 -3.71
CA VAL A 112 4.03 12.68 -3.81
C VAL A 112 4.34 11.81 -2.61
N VAL A 113 3.30 11.35 -1.93
CA VAL A 113 3.41 10.43 -0.79
C VAL A 113 2.74 9.12 -1.15
N VAL A 114 3.42 8.00 -0.87
CA VAL A 114 2.85 6.65 -1.00
C VAL A 114 2.71 6.05 0.38
N ILE A 115 1.50 5.66 0.70
CA ILE A 115 1.18 4.90 1.90
C ILE A 115 0.74 3.49 1.51
N SER A 116 0.96 2.56 2.42
CA SER A 116 0.41 1.23 2.31
C SER A 116 -0.30 0.83 3.58
N SER A 117 -1.41 0.09 3.41
CA SER A 117 -2.10 -0.54 4.51
C SER A 117 -2.01 -2.07 4.35
N PRO A 118 -1.63 -2.80 5.42
CA PRO A 118 -1.85 -4.24 5.50
C PRO A 118 -3.37 -4.46 5.40
N GLU A 119 -3.82 -4.97 4.26
CA GLU A 119 -5.17 -5.39 3.90
C GLU A 119 -6.32 -4.94 4.85
N ARG A 120 -7.17 -4.01 4.37
CA ARG A 120 -8.44 -3.69 5.05
C ARG A 120 -9.28 -4.99 5.18
N PRO A 121 -9.72 -5.38 6.39
CA PRO A 121 -10.54 -6.58 6.56
C PRO A 121 -11.85 -6.39 5.78
N GLY A 122 -11.99 -7.11 4.66
CA GLY A 122 -13.16 -7.07 3.77
C GLY A 122 -12.86 -7.17 2.27
N ALA A 123 -11.63 -6.96 1.81
CA ALA A 123 -11.28 -6.99 0.39
C ALA A 123 -10.73 -8.36 -0.08
N LYS A 124 -11.39 -9.47 0.27
CA LYS A 124 -11.06 -10.74 -0.39
C LYS A 124 -11.52 -10.71 -1.85
N PRO A 125 -10.71 -11.10 -2.85
CA PRO A 125 -11.26 -11.64 -4.08
C PRO A 125 -12.10 -12.87 -3.71
N LYS A 126 -13.36 -12.95 -4.20
CA LYS A 126 -14.31 -14.02 -3.87
C LYS A 126 -13.78 -15.40 -4.28
N PHE A 127 -13.05 -16.07 -3.39
CA PHE A 127 -12.93 -17.52 -3.40
C PHE A 127 -13.77 -18.03 -2.23
N HIS A 128 -14.84 -18.74 -2.58
CA HIS A 128 -15.81 -19.27 -1.64
C HIS A 128 -15.15 -20.33 -0.73
N ILE A 129 -15.45 -20.23 0.56
CA ILE A 129 -15.79 -21.30 1.53
C ILE A 129 -15.24 -20.90 2.91
N GLY A 130 -16.13 -20.83 3.90
CA GLY A 130 -15.79 -20.83 5.33
C GLY A 130 -15.98 -19.48 6.02
N ILE A 131 -16.91 -19.46 6.98
CA ILE A 131 -17.20 -18.38 7.92
C ILE A 131 -15.89 -17.89 8.55
N GLN A 132 -15.62 -16.58 8.52
CA GLN A 132 -14.46 -15.99 9.20
C GLN A 132 -14.89 -14.87 10.16
N PRO A 133 -14.24 -14.77 11.33
CA PRO A 133 -14.55 -13.78 12.35
C PRO A 133 -14.22 -12.36 11.87
N GLU A 134 -15.11 -11.41 12.16
CA GLU A 134 -14.88 -9.98 11.92
C GLU A 134 -13.75 -9.49 12.83
N ILE A 135 -12.57 -9.25 12.25
CA ILE A 135 -11.46 -8.60 12.96
C ILE A 135 -11.68 -7.07 12.83
N PRO A 136 -11.64 -6.30 13.94
CA PRO A 136 -11.97 -4.88 13.93
C PRO A 136 -11.03 -4.05 13.05
N LYS A 137 -11.62 -3.11 12.30
CA LYS A 137 -11.02 -2.24 11.27
C LYS A 137 -9.85 -1.34 11.73
N ASN A 138 -9.56 -1.27 13.03
CA ASN A 138 -8.63 -0.29 13.64
C ASN A 138 -7.23 -0.83 13.97
N LYS A 139 -6.84 -2.02 13.54
CA LYS A 139 -5.53 -2.62 13.93
C LYS A 139 -4.39 -2.46 12.92
N TYR A 140 -4.64 -1.90 11.74
CA TYR A 140 -3.61 -1.76 10.71
C TYR A 140 -3.11 -0.32 10.66
N LYS A 141 -1.86 -0.10 11.09
CA LYS A 141 -1.19 1.20 10.93
C LYS A 141 -0.79 1.34 9.47
N GLU A 142 -1.26 2.41 8.83
CA GLU A 142 -0.74 2.86 7.54
C GLU A 142 0.76 3.12 7.66
N VAL A 143 1.52 2.71 6.64
CA VAL A 143 2.98 2.88 6.58
C VAL A 143 3.31 3.76 5.38
N GLU A 144 4.03 4.85 5.61
CA GLU A 144 4.59 5.66 4.53
C GLU A 144 5.80 4.94 3.91
N LEU A 145 5.67 4.56 2.64
CA LEU A 145 6.72 3.88 1.89
C LEU A 145 7.57 4.87 1.08
N LEU A 146 6.96 5.95 0.58
CA LEU A 146 7.64 6.94 -0.25
C LEU A 146 7.15 8.35 0.08
N ARG A 147 8.08 9.31 0.01
CA ARG A 147 7.82 10.74 -0.10
C ARG A 147 8.85 11.34 -1.05
N VAL A 148 8.39 11.92 -2.16
CA VAL A 148 9.26 12.51 -3.19
C VAL A 148 8.75 13.87 -3.63
N SER A 149 9.65 14.75 -4.05
CA SER A 149 9.27 16.08 -4.54
C SER A 149 8.79 16.06 -6.00
N LEU A 150 7.88 16.97 -6.33
CA LEU A 150 7.42 17.27 -7.69
C LEU A 150 8.23 18.39 -8.37
N SER A 151 9.16 19.06 -7.67
CA SER A 151 9.95 20.17 -8.23
C SER A 151 11.32 19.75 -8.79
N GLY A 152 11.66 18.47 -8.78
CA GLY A 152 12.96 17.95 -9.21
C GLY A 152 12.90 16.49 -9.66
N GLU A 153 14.05 15.83 -9.75
CA GLU A 153 14.12 14.39 -10.01
C GLU A 153 13.68 13.61 -8.76
N PRO A 154 12.65 12.77 -8.83
CA PRO A 154 12.17 12.03 -7.66
C PRO A 154 13.20 10.97 -7.20
N ASP A 155 13.54 10.99 -5.91
CA ASP A 155 14.45 10.00 -5.30
C ASP A 155 13.69 8.78 -4.78
N PHE A 156 13.92 7.62 -5.40
CA PHE A 156 13.31 6.35 -5.00
C PHE A 156 14.25 5.45 -4.18
N THR A 157 15.45 5.91 -3.82
CA THR A 157 16.50 5.06 -3.22
C THR A 157 16.00 4.29 -2.00
N ARG A 158 15.26 4.95 -1.11
CA ARG A 158 14.73 4.33 0.11
C ARG A 158 13.41 3.57 -0.09
N PHE A 159 12.75 3.74 -1.24
CA PHE A 159 11.47 3.09 -1.51
C PHE A 159 11.61 1.58 -1.50
N ALA A 160 12.60 1.06 -2.24
CA ALA A 160 12.80 -0.37 -2.40
C ALA A 160 13.09 -1.07 -1.06
N GLU A 161 13.95 -0.48 -0.23
CA GLU A 161 14.28 -1.00 1.11
C GLU A 161 13.05 -1.05 2.02
N ARG A 162 12.27 0.04 2.05
CA ARG A 162 11.04 0.13 2.85
C ARG A 162 9.99 -0.87 2.37
N LEU A 163 9.83 -1.01 1.06
CA LEU A 163 8.90 -1.96 0.45
C LEU A 163 9.27 -3.40 0.80
N ARG A 164 10.56 -3.76 0.65
CA ARG A 164 11.07 -5.10 1.04
C ARG A 164 10.78 -5.40 2.50
N LYS A 165 11.13 -4.49 3.40
CA LYS A 165 10.88 -4.63 4.84
C LYS A 165 9.38 -4.77 5.15
N PHE A 166 8.55 -3.94 4.54
CA PHE A 166 7.10 -3.99 4.73
C PHE A 166 6.50 -5.33 4.30
N TYR A 167 6.92 -5.88 3.15
CA TYR A 167 6.50 -7.21 2.73
C TYR A 167 7.03 -8.32 3.64
N ALA A 168 8.29 -8.25 4.07
CA ALA A 168 8.85 -9.25 4.97
C ALA A 168 8.07 -9.32 6.29
N GLU A 169 7.84 -8.17 6.94
CA GLU A 169 7.06 -8.08 8.18
C GLU A 169 5.60 -8.52 7.97
N GLY A 170 5.03 -8.28 6.79
CA GLY A 170 3.69 -8.71 6.43
C GLY A 170 3.59 -10.23 6.23
N VAL A 171 4.59 -10.83 5.58
CA VAL A 171 4.66 -12.27 5.28
C VAL A 171 4.92 -13.08 6.54
N GLU A 172 5.77 -12.62 7.45
CA GLU A 172 6.01 -13.31 8.73
C GLU A 172 4.71 -13.53 9.52
N ARG A 173 3.73 -12.63 9.37
CA ARG A 173 2.44 -12.71 10.09
C ARG A 173 1.48 -13.75 9.55
N ILE A 174 1.67 -14.24 8.31
CA ILE A 174 0.80 -15.26 7.70
C ILE A 174 1.32 -16.69 7.90
N ILE A 175 2.49 -16.83 8.52
CA ILE A 175 3.07 -18.12 8.93
C ILE A 175 2.39 -18.55 10.24
N PRO A 176 1.81 -19.75 10.33
CA PRO A 176 1.24 -20.26 11.58
C PRO A 176 2.35 -20.43 12.64
N ASN A 177 2.11 -19.92 13.85
CA ASN A 177 2.95 -20.18 15.02
C ASN A 177 2.73 -21.59 15.56
#